data_AF-A0A2V9B565-F1
#
_entry.id   AF-A0A2V9B565-F1
#
_cell.length_a   1.000
_cell.length_b   1.000
_cell.length_c   1.000
_cell.angle_alpha   90.00
_cell.angle_beta   90.00
_cell.angle_gamma   90.00
#
_symmetry.space_group_name_H-M   'P 1'
#
loop_
_entity.id
_entity.type
_entity.pdbx_description
1 polymer ?
#
loop_
_entity_poly.entity_id
_entity_poly.type
_entity_poly.pdbx_seq_one_letter_code
_entity_poly.pdbx_strand_id
1 'polypeptide(L)'
;MLKVVDEKDRAAYWHGKKSGCRRRQDGRNRTCHLHGLRRHRKRWAVILKKFPDKKSLASAAAGRAANIIRDSIAVRGKARIIAATGASQFEFLDALTKVAKIDWGRVEMFHLDEYIGIPETHPASFCKYLHERL
;
A
#
# COMPACT_ATOMS: atom_id res chain seq x y z
N MET A 1 27.74 7.71 -7.40
CA MET A 1 26.78 8.14 -8.44
C MET A 1 25.69 7.08 -8.58
N LEU A 2 24.65 7.12 -7.73
CA LEU A 2 23.49 6.22 -7.87
C LEU A 2 22.49 6.87 -8.83
N LYS A 3 22.12 6.17 -9.89
CA LYS A 3 21.09 6.60 -10.85
C LYS A 3 19.72 6.55 -10.17
N VAL A 4 19.08 7.71 -10.05
CA VAL A 4 17.64 7.82 -9.75
C VAL A 4 16.90 7.36 -11.00
N VAL A 5 16.11 6.29 -10.89
CA VAL A 5 15.26 5.80 -11.98
C VAL A 5 13.94 6.57 -11.93
N ASP A 6 13.60 7.23 -13.04
CA ASP A 6 12.35 7.97 -13.23
C ASP A 6 11.13 7.04 -13.12
N GLU A 7 10.06 7.54 -12.49
CA GLU A 7 8.89 6.81 -11.99
C GLU A 7 7.81 6.59 -13.09
N LYS A 8 8.02 7.05 -14.33
CA LYS A 8 7.01 7.06 -15.39
C LYS A 8 6.57 5.69 -15.96
N ASP A 9 7.30 4.59 -15.74
CA ASP A 9 7.07 3.33 -16.49
C ASP A 9 6.45 2.15 -15.70
N ARG A 10 5.74 2.36 -14.58
CA ARG A 10 5.27 1.23 -13.73
C ARG A 10 3.78 1.16 -13.38
N ALA A 11 2.91 1.69 -14.21
CA ALA A 11 1.47 1.39 -14.13
C ALA A 11 1.15 -0.02 -14.68
N ALA A 12 1.49 -1.09 -13.95
CA ALA A 12 1.11 -2.45 -14.31
C ALA A 12 -0.20 -2.86 -13.59
N TYR A 13 -1.29 -2.75 -14.35
CA TYR A 13 -2.66 -3.12 -14.00
C TYR A 13 -2.81 -4.57 -13.48
N TRP A 14 -3.64 -4.74 -12.45
CA TRP A 14 -4.10 -6.02 -11.93
C TRP A 14 -5.35 -6.48 -12.70
N HIS A 15 -5.19 -7.33 -13.71
CA HIS A 15 -6.30 -8.12 -14.27
C HIS A 15 -6.08 -9.60 -13.96
N GLY A 16 -6.77 -10.11 -12.94
CA GLY A 16 -6.85 -11.54 -12.67
C GLY A 16 -7.78 -12.23 -13.68
N LYS A 17 -7.23 -12.96 -14.65
CA LYS A 17 -8.04 -13.90 -15.43
C LYS A 17 -8.28 -15.17 -14.59
N LYS A 18 -9.54 -15.45 -14.27
CA LYS A 18 -9.95 -16.75 -13.71
C LYS A 18 -9.85 -17.80 -14.81
N SER A 19 -8.87 -18.71 -14.72
CA SER A 19 -8.84 -19.90 -15.58
C SER A 19 -9.75 -20.97 -14.96
N GLY A 20 -10.91 -21.19 -15.58
CA GLY A 20 -11.82 -22.28 -15.22
C GLY A 20 -11.24 -23.65 -15.58
N CYS A 21 -11.29 -24.59 -14.64
CA CYS A 21 -10.93 -25.99 -14.86
C CYS A 21 -12.16 -26.73 -15.44
N ARG A 22 -12.12 -27.13 -16.71
CA ARG A 22 -13.10 -28.08 -17.27
C ARG A 22 -12.62 -29.51 -17.00
N ARG A 23 -13.42 -30.27 -16.27
CA ARG A 23 -13.30 -31.74 -16.19
C ARG A 23 -13.59 -32.35 -17.56
N ARG A 24 -12.75 -33.28 -18.01
CA ARG A 24 -13.12 -34.32 -18.97
C ARG A 24 -12.73 -35.67 -18.39
N GLN A 25 -13.69 -36.58 -18.33
CA GLN A 25 -13.52 -38.00 -18.07
C GLN A 25 -12.95 -38.65 -19.33
N ASP A 26 -11.76 -39.24 -19.24
CA ASP A 26 -11.38 -40.43 -20.03
C ASP A 26 -10.19 -41.11 -19.31
N GLY A 27 -10.39 -42.39 -19.01
CA GLY A 27 -9.50 -43.24 -18.22
C GLY A 27 -8.42 -43.88 -19.09
N ARG A 28 -7.37 -43.10 -19.41
CA ARG A 28 -6.10 -43.66 -19.90
C ARG A 28 -4.92 -43.03 -19.17
N ASN A 29 -4.07 -43.92 -18.67
CA ASN A 29 -2.83 -43.65 -17.96
C ASN A 29 -1.98 -42.63 -18.74
N ARG A 30 -1.92 -41.39 -18.25
CA ARG A 30 -1.02 -40.36 -18.77
C ARG A 30 0.00 -40.06 -17.69
N THR A 31 1.24 -40.44 -17.94
CA THR A 31 2.41 -39.85 -17.29
C THR A 31 2.26 -38.33 -17.39
N CYS A 32 2.01 -37.69 -16.24
CA CYS A 32 2.03 -36.25 -16.12
C CYS A 32 3.46 -35.79 -16.36
N HIS A 33 3.83 -35.53 -17.62
CA HIS A 33 4.95 -34.67 -17.93
C HIS A 33 4.62 -33.28 -17.41
N LEU A 34 5.09 -33.00 -16.20
CA LEU A 34 5.15 -31.66 -15.62
C LEU A 34 6.07 -30.81 -16.52
N HIS A 35 5.50 -30.32 -17.62
CA HIS A 35 6.11 -29.29 -18.44
C HIS A 35 6.39 -28.10 -17.52
N GLY A 36 7.66 -27.70 -17.51
CA GLY A 36 8.22 -26.74 -16.58
C GLY A 36 7.33 -25.52 -16.39
N LEU A 37 6.70 -25.45 -15.22
CA LEU A 37 6.25 -24.19 -14.64
C LEU A 37 7.51 -23.35 -14.41
N ARG A 38 7.90 -22.57 -15.42
CA ARG A 38 8.77 -21.41 -15.23
C ARG A 38 8.08 -20.54 -14.20
N ARG A 39 8.47 -20.70 -12.94
CA ARG A 39 8.12 -19.79 -11.85
C ARG A 39 8.66 -18.43 -12.27
N HIS A 40 7.82 -17.60 -12.87
CA HIS A 40 8.05 -16.17 -12.98
C HIS A 40 8.11 -15.63 -11.54
N ARG A 41 9.28 -15.71 -10.91
CA ARG A 41 9.57 -14.97 -9.68
C ARG A 41 9.53 -13.50 -10.08
N LYS A 42 8.35 -12.87 -9.94
CA LYS A 42 8.25 -11.40 -9.93
C LYS A 42 9.30 -10.91 -8.92
N ARG A 43 10.36 -10.30 -9.42
CA ARG A 43 11.43 -9.76 -8.58
C ARG A 43 10.89 -8.46 -8.00
N TRP A 44 10.57 -8.48 -6.71
CA TRP A 44 10.15 -7.27 -6.00
C TRP A 44 11.31 -6.29 -6.01
N ALA A 45 11.11 -5.13 -6.63
CA ALA A 45 12.09 -4.06 -6.64
C ALA A 45 11.77 -3.12 -5.47
N VAL A 46 12.71 -2.98 -4.55
CA VAL A 46 12.66 -1.95 -3.51
C VAL A 46 13.15 -0.64 -4.11
N ILE A 47 12.42 0.45 -3.91
CA ILE A 47 12.81 1.80 -4.31
C ILE A 47 13.31 2.52 -3.06
N LEU A 48 14.56 3.00 -3.09
CA LEU A 48 15.18 3.75 -1.99
C LEU A 48 15.36 5.22 -2.42
N LYS A 49 14.82 6.15 -1.62
CA LYS A 49 15.01 7.60 -1.77
C LYS A 49 15.56 8.15 -0.45
N LYS A 50 16.65 8.91 -0.51
CA LYS A 50 17.27 9.58 0.65
C LYS A 50 16.97 11.08 0.60
N PHE A 51 16.65 11.64 1.75
CA PHE A 51 16.37 13.06 1.93
C PHE A 51 17.34 13.66 2.97
N PRO A 52 17.61 14.98 2.90
CA PRO A 52 18.54 15.64 3.82
C PRO A 52 18.01 15.72 5.26
N ASP A 53 16.69 15.78 5.45
CA ASP A 53 16.07 15.95 6.76
C ASP A 53 14.68 15.28 6.84
N LYS A 54 14.14 15.20 8.06
CA LYS A 54 12.83 14.56 8.33
C LYS A 54 11.66 15.29 7.66
N LYS A 55 11.69 16.63 7.59
CA LYS A 55 10.59 17.43 7.01
C LYS A 55 10.55 17.27 5.49
N SER A 56 11.70 17.30 4.82
CA SER A 56 11.77 17.05 3.36
C SER A 56 11.36 15.62 3.01
N LEU A 57 11.75 14.62 3.83
CA LEU A 57 11.27 13.25 3.68
C LEU A 57 9.74 13.16 3.85
N ALA A 58 9.21 13.74 4.92
CA ALA A 58 7.79 13.72 5.24
C ALA A 58 6.95 14.37 4.16
N SER A 59 7.33 15.55 3.68
CA SER A 59 6.64 16.26 2.60
C SER A 59 6.62 15.44 1.30
N ALA A 60 7.76 14.87 0.91
CA ALA A 60 7.84 14.04 -0.30
C ALA A 60 7.01 12.75 -0.18
N ALA A 61 7.04 12.09 0.98
CA ALA A 61 6.24 10.91 1.24
C ALA A 61 4.74 11.23 1.27
N ALA A 62 4.33 12.31 1.93
CA ALA A 62 2.96 12.79 2.00
C ALA A 62 2.40 13.15 0.62
N GLY A 63 3.16 13.88 -0.19
CA GLY A 63 2.76 14.19 -1.56
C GLY A 63 2.55 12.93 -2.41
N ARG A 64 3.43 11.92 -2.27
CA ARG A 64 3.26 10.64 -2.96
C ARG A 64 2.04 9.87 -2.48
N ALA A 65 1.82 9.79 -1.17
CA ALA A 65 0.66 9.12 -0.59
C ALA A 65 -0.64 9.80 -1.04
N ALA A 66 -0.70 11.13 -1.00
CA ALA A 66 -1.84 11.91 -1.45
C ALA A 66 -2.19 11.66 -2.92
N ASN A 67 -1.19 11.57 -3.80
CA ASN A 67 -1.43 11.23 -5.21
C ASN A 67 -2.06 9.84 -5.34
N ILE A 68 -1.49 8.83 -4.66
CA ILE A 68 -2.00 7.45 -4.71
C ILE A 68 -3.43 7.36 -4.17
N ILE A 69 -3.75 8.10 -3.09
CA ILE A 69 -5.09 8.16 -2.52
C ILE A 69 -6.06 8.77 -3.53
N ARG A 70 -5.72 9.94 -4.09
CA ARG A 70 -6.57 10.62 -5.08
C ARG A 70 -6.81 9.76 -6.31
N ASP A 71 -5.77 9.14 -6.85
CA ASP A 71 -5.87 8.25 -8.01
C ASP A 71 -6.75 7.03 -7.69
N SER A 72 -6.60 6.46 -6.48
CA SER A 72 -7.43 5.33 -6.04
C SER A 72 -8.91 5.72 -5.94
N ILE A 73 -9.21 6.90 -5.38
CA ILE A 73 -10.56 7.45 -5.31
C ILE A 73 -11.11 7.70 -6.72
N ALA A 74 -10.33 8.31 -7.62
CA ALA A 74 -10.76 8.61 -8.97
C ALA A 74 -11.10 7.34 -9.77
N VAL A 75 -10.30 6.27 -9.61
CA VAL A 75 -10.47 5.01 -10.35
C VAL A 75 -11.55 4.11 -9.72
N ARG A 76 -11.69 4.09 -8.38
CA ARG A 76 -12.49 3.08 -7.66
C ARG A 76 -13.63 3.67 -6.83
N GLY A 77 -13.75 4.99 -6.77
CA GLY A 77 -14.71 5.72 -5.94
C GLY A 77 -14.34 5.79 -4.46
N LYS A 78 -13.31 5.08 -4.00
CA LYS A 78 -12.82 5.03 -2.61
C LYS A 78 -11.34 4.62 -2.53
N ALA A 79 -10.69 4.97 -1.43
CA ALA A 79 -9.36 4.50 -1.07
C ALA A 79 -9.38 3.75 0.26
N ARG A 80 -8.48 2.76 0.39
CA ARG A 80 -8.21 2.05 1.65
C ARG A 80 -6.75 2.18 1.98
N ILE A 81 -6.45 2.66 3.17
CA ILE A 81 -5.07 2.88 3.63
C ILE A 81 -4.83 2.19 4.96
N ILE A 82 -3.57 1.81 5.19
CA ILE A 82 -3.10 1.39 6.50
C ILE A 82 -2.13 2.47 6.99
N ALA A 83 -2.41 3.05 8.15
CA ALA A 83 -1.56 4.02 8.79
C ALA A 83 -0.62 3.34 9.79
N ALA A 84 0.66 3.69 9.73
CA ALA A 84 1.64 3.33 10.75
C ALA A 84 1.60 4.34 11.90
N THR A 85 1.91 3.89 13.10
CA THR A 85 1.97 4.70 14.32
C THR A 85 3.41 4.84 14.83
N GLY A 86 3.62 5.79 15.75
CA GLY A 86 4.91 6.03 16.41
C GLY A 86 5.58 7.36 16.03
N ALA A 87 6.60 7.74 16.82
CA ALA A 87 7.27 9.04 16.73
C ALA A 87 7.86 9.35 15.34
N SER A 88 8.26 8.33 14.60
CA SER A 88 8.81 8.50 13.24
C SER A 88 7.79 8.93 12.20
N GLN A 89 6.49 8.84 12.51
CA GLN A 89 5.40 9.17 11.59
C GLN A 89 4.87 10.60 11.77
N PHE A 90 5.31 11.33 12.80
CA PHE A 90 4.68 12.60 13.20
C PHE A 90 4.72 13.63 12.08
N GLU A 91 5.90 13.89 11.53
CA GLU A 91 6.06 14.87 10.45
C GLU A 91 5.34 14.43 9.17
N PHE A 92 5.26 13.12 8.90
CA PHE A 92 4.56 12.59 7.74
C PHE A 92 3.04 12.77 7.85
N LEU A 93 2.44 12.42 8.99
CA LEU A 93 1.01 12.56 9.20
C LEU A 93 0.61 14.04 9.20
N ASP A 94 1.38 14.91 9.86
CA ASP A 94 1.17 16.36 9.84
C ASP A 94 1.27 16.94 8.41
N ALA A 95 2.24 16.46 7.62
CA ALA A 95 2.35 16.88 6.22
C ALA A 95 1.18 16.36 5.37
N LEU A 96 0.71 15.13 5.60
CA LEU A 96 -0.35 14.48 4.82
C LEU A 96 -1.72 15.16 5.04
N THR A 97 -2.07 15.49 6.29
CA THR A 97 -3.35 16.16 6.62
C THR A 97 -3.43 17.57 6.03
N LYS A 98 -2.29 18.23 5.83
CA LYS A 98 -2.20 19.55 5.20
C LYS A 98 -2.26 19.51 3.67
N VAL A 99 -2.17 18.32 3.04
CA VAL A 99 -2.29 18.22 1.58
C VAL A 99 -3.73 18.49 1.16
N ALA A 100 -3.91 19.50 0.31
CA ALA A 100 -5.22 19.84 -0.22
C ALA A 100 -5.76 18.77 -1.18
N LYS A 101 -7.09 18.75 -1.33
CA LYS A 101 -7.82 17.97 -2.35
C LYS A 101 -7.78 16.45 -2.17
N ILE A 102 -7.67 15.97 -0.92
CA ILE A 102 -8.01 14.59 -0.57
C ILE A 102 -9.46 14.56 -0.07
N ASP A 103 -10.31 13.76 -0.70
CA ASP A 103 -11.69 13.54 -0.23
C ASP A 103 -11.67 12.46 0.87
N TRP A 104 -11.42 12.89 2.11
CA TRP A 104 -11.33 12.00 3.28
C TRP A 104 -12.61 11.22 3.54
N GLY A 105 -13.78 11.73 3.14
CA GLY A 105 -15.06 11.01 3.25
C GLY A 105 -15.12 9.74 2.41
N ARG A 106 -14.19 9.56 1.46
CA ARG A 106 -14.03 8.36 0.62
C ARG A 106 -12.84 7.49 1.00
N VAL A 107 -12.17 7.81 2.11
CA VAL A 107 -11.02 7.06 2.61
C VAL A 107 -11.44 6.22 3.80
N GLU A 108 -11.26 4.90 3.69
CA GLU A 108 -11.38 3.98 4.82
C GLU A 108 -9.96 3.65 5.32
N MET A 109 -9.70 3.94 6.59
CA MET A 109 -8.38 3.79 7.20
C MET A 109 -8.36 2.65 8.21
N PHE A 110 -7.27 1.90 8.20
CA PHE A 110 -6.93 0.89 9.19
C PHE A 110 -5.64 1.32 9.90
N HIS A 111 -5.50 0.99 11.17
CA HIS A 111 -4.21 1.02 11.86
C HIS A 111 -3.50 -0.33 11.66
N LEU A 112 -2.17 -0.38 11.83
CA LEU A 112 -1.37 -1.58 11.56
C LEU A 112 -1.51 -2.65 12.67
N ASP A 113 -1.56 -2.19 13.91
CA ASP A 113 -1.47 -2.98 15.13
C ASP A 113 -2.16 -2.24 16.30
N GLU A 114 -2.42 -2.93 17.40
CA GLU A 114 -2.93 -2.35 18.66
C GLU A 114 -2.57 -3.28 19.83
N TYR A 115 -2.43 -2.72 21.03
CA TYR A 115 -2.20 -3.49 22.25
C TYR A 115 -3.47 -4.21 22.70
N ILE A 116 -3.33 -5.47 23.11
CA ILE A 116 -4.44 -6.26 23.64
C ILE A 116 -4.75 -5.79 25.07
N GLY A 117 -6.04 -5.59 25.36
CA GLY A 117 -6.53 -5.34 26.71
C GLY A 117 -6.49 -3.88 27.16
N ILE A 118 -6.19 -2.93 26.27
CA ILE A 118 -6.33 -1.50 26.56
C ILE A 118 -7.58 -0.92 25.88
N PRO A 119 -8.28 0.04 26.51
CA PRO A 119 -9.37 0.76 25.85
C PRO A 119 -8.81 1.75 24.83
N GLU A 120 -9.63 2.13 23.85
CA GLU A 120 -9.27 3.13 22.84
C GLU A 120 -8.90 4.49 23.46
N THR A 121 -9.41 4.83 24.64
CA THR A 121 -9.12 6.11 25.31
C THR A 121 -7.75 6.14 25.98
N HIS A 122 -7.08 4.99 26.09
CA HIS A 122 -5.79 4.86 26.74
C HIS A 122 -4.70 5.65 25.99
N PRO A 123 -3.77 6.35 26.68
CA PRO A 123 -2.70 7.12 26.02
C PRO A 123 -1.80 6.31 25.08
N ALA A 124 -1.69 5.00 25.30
CA ALA A 124 -0.93 4.09 24.46
C ALA A 124 -1.73 3.50 23.27
N SER A 125 -3.04 3.80 23.16
CA SER A 125 -3.85 3.30 22.05
C SER A 125 -3.42 3.96 20.74
N PHE A 126 -3.18 3.11 19.75
CA PHE A 126 -2.88 3.54 18.39
C PHE A 126 -4.09 4.12 17.67
N CYS A 127 -5.30 3.69 18.02
CA CYS A 127 -6.53 4.34 17.57
C CYS A 127 -6.59 5.80 18.03
N LYS A 128 -6.43 6.05 19.33
CA LYS A 128 -6.40 7.43 19.87
C LYS A 128 -5.29 8.26 19.25
N TYR A 129 -4.09 7.68 19.15
CA TYR A 129 -2.95 8.33 18.52
C TYR A 129 -3.26 8.88 17.12
N LEU A 130 -3.96 8.09 16.29
CA LEU A 130 -4.37 8.48 14.94
C LEU A 130 -5.51 9.50 14.95
N HIS A 131 -6.52 9.33 15.82
CA HIS A 131 -7.61 10.30 15.95
C HIS A 131 -7.14 11.70 16.35
N GLU A 132 -6.07 11.80 17.12
CA GLU A 132 -5.49 13.09 17.51
C GLU A 132 -4.64 13.74 16.39
N ARG A 133 -4.30 12.99 15.33
CA ARG A 133 -3.29 13.41 14.32
C ARG A 133 -3.78 13.38 12.87
N LEU A 134 -4.94 12.80 12.60
CA LEU A 134 -5.60 12.72 11.30
C LEU A 134 -7.00 13.32 11.37
#